data_AF-A0A6J1UL21-F1
#
_entry.id   AF-A0A6J1UL21-F1
#
_cell.length_a   1.000
_cell.length_b   1.000
_cell.length_c   1.000
_cell.angle_alpha   90.00
_cell.angle_beta   90.00
_cell.angle_gamma   90.00
#
_symmetry.space_group_name_H-M   'P 1'
#
loop_
_entity.id
_entity.type
_entity.pdbx_description
1 polymer ?
#
loop_
_entity_poly.entity_id
_entity_poly.type
_entity_poly.pdbx_seq_one_letter_code
_entity_poly.pdbx_strand_id
1 'polypeptide(L)'
;MPPKGGGEVIFACPVKKVLKPIQYIDPGKIKRIRGMAYSVRVSPQIANRMVDSARSILNKFLPDIYIHTDHMKGTSSGKSPGFGLFLVAETTNGTFLSAELASNPQGQGAAVLPEDLGVNCAKLLLEEIHRGGCVDSINQSLILLLMTLGQQDVSKVLLGPLSPYTIEFLRHLRSYFQVMFKIETKPFEDERKGGEKVLMTCVGIGFSNLSKTVR
;
A
#
# COMPACT_ATOMS: atom_id res chain seq x y z
N MET A 1 7.65 -11.97 24.38
CA MET A 1 6.83 -10.85 24.88
C MET A 1 6.40 -10.00 23.70
N PRO A 2 5.12 -9.61 23.56
CA PRO A 2 4.70 -8.63 22.57
C PRO A 2 5.33 -7.25 22.88
N PRO A 3 5.47 -6.36 21.87
CA PRO A 3 6.01 -5.01 22.09
C PRO A 3 5.14 -4.21 23.07
N LYS A 4 5.78 -3.35 23.87
CA LYS A 4 5.14 -2.54 24.92
C LYS A 4 4.31 -1.37 24.37
N GLY A 5 4.34 -1.14 23.06
CA GLY A 5 3.53 -0.12 22.37
C GLY A 5 3.75 1.30 22.91
N GLY A 6 2.66 2.05 23.09
CA GLY A 6 2.67 3.40 23.67
C GLY A 6 2.79 4.54 22.66
N GLY A 7 2.50 4.29 21.38
CA GLY A 7 2.27 5.34 20.39
C GLY A 7 0.79 5.75 20.37
N GLU A 8 0.53 6.98 19.95
CA GLU A 8 -0.81 7.55 19.82
C GLU A 8 -1.01 8.06 18.39
N VAL A 9 -2.19 7.82 17.81
CA VAL A 9 -2.55 8.26 16.46
C VAL A 9 -3.90 8.94 16.51
N ILE A 10 -3.95 10.20 16.06
CA ILE A 10 -5.21 10.93 15.89
C ILE A 10 -5.65 10.77 14.43
N PHE A 11 -6.69 9.97 14.21
CA PHE A 11 -7.27 9.76 12.89
C PHE A 11 -8.44 10.70 12.65
N ALA A 12 -8.36 11.49 11.59
CA ALA A 12 -9.45 12.35 11.13
C ALA A 12 -9.80 12.02 9.68
N CYS A 13 -11.08 11.75 9.40
CA CYS A 13 -11.56 11.41 8.05
C CYS A 13 -12.85 12.19 7.73
N PRO A 14 -12.95 12.83 6.56
CA PRO A 14 -14.14 13.58 6.20
C PRO A 14 -15.33 12.66 5.92
N VAL A 15 -16.48 12.98 6.51
CA VAL A 15 -17.71 12.21 6.29
C VAL A 15 -18.25 12.48 4.88
N LYS A 16 -18.24 11.46 4.03
CA LYS A 16 -18.86 11.47 2.70
C LYS A 16 -20.26 10.85 2.75
N LYS A 17 -21.20 11.43 1.99
CA LYS A 17 -22.57 10.91 1.87
C LYS A 17 -22.61 9.71 0.91
N VAL A 18 -21.98 9.86 -0.24
CA VAL A 18 -21.93 8.85 -1.30
C VAL A 18 -20.50 8.72 -1.81
N LEU A 19 -20.16 7.53 -2.26
CA LEU A 19 -18.90 7.24 -2.94
C LEU A 19 -19.14 7.30 -4.46
N LYS A 20 -18.30 8.07 -5.16
CA LYS A 20 -18.39 8.18 -6.61
C LYS A 20 -17.77 6.95 -7.26
N PRO A 21 -18.33 6.44 -8.37
CA PRO A 21 -17.71 5.38 -9.16
C PRO A 21 -16.35 5.84 -9.70
N ILE A 22 -15.44 4.89 -9.89
CA ILE A 22 -14.06 5.15 -10.33
C ILE A 22 -13.75 4.46 -11.65
N GLN A 23 -12.94 5.11 -12.48
CA GLN A 23 -12.34 4.54 -13.69
C GLN A 23 -10.82 4.57 -13.53
N TYR A 24 -10.29 3.54 -12.90
CA TYR A 24 -8.90 3.51 -12.46
C TYR A 24 -8.13 2.39 -13.15
N ILE A 25 -7.94 2.57 -14.46
CA ILE A 25 -7.50 1.53 -15.39
C ILE A 25 -6.10 1.73 -15.97
N ASP A 26 -5.52 2.91 -15.80
CA ASP A 26 -4.20 3.25 -16.33
C ASP A 26 -3.24 3.64 -15.19
N PRO A 27 -2.32 2.75 -14.80
CA PRO A 27 -1.36 3.03 -13.73
C PRO A 27 -0.33 4.08 -14.13
N GLY A 28 -0.11 4.35 -15.43
CA GLY A 28 0.92 5.27 -15.89
C GLY A 28 2.35 4.78 -15.65
N LYS A 29 3.32 5.70 -15.69
CA LYS A 29 4.75 5.40 -15.45
C LYS A 29 5.18 5.88 -14.07
N ILE A 30 6.13 5.19 -13.46
CA ILE A 30 6.73 5.63 -12.19
C ILE A 30 7.47 6.95 -12.43
N LYS A 31 7.05 7.99 -11.72
CA LYS A 31 7.61 9.34 -11.79
C LYS A 31 8.73 9.52 -10.77
N ARG A 32 8.48 9.07 -9.54
CA ARG A 32 9.37 9.29 -8.39
C ARG A 32 9.07 8.32 -7.25
N ILE A 33 10.04 8.15 -6.35
CA ILE A 33 9.85 7.38 -5.11
C ILE A 33 10.01 8.31 -3.91
N ARG A 34 9.10 8.20 -2.95
CA ARG A 34 9.15 8.84 -1.64
C ARG A 34 9.17 7.78 -0.55
N GLY A 35 9.64 8.12 0.63
CA GLY A 35 9.62 7.18 1.74
C GLY A 35 9.92 7.81 3.09
N MET A 36 9.73 7.02 4.13
CA MET A 36 10.05 7.36 5.51
C MET A 36 10.78 6.19 6.17
N ALA A 37 12.00 6.44 6.63
CA ALA A 37 12.82 5.54 7.42
C ALA A 37 12.72 5.98 8.88
N TYR A 38 11.97 5.24 9.68
CA TYR A 38 11.77 5.58 11.09
C TYR A 38 12.65 4.73 12.01
N SER A 39 13.07 5.32 13.12
CA SER A 39 13.83 4.63 14.16
C SER A 39 13.42 5.14 15.54
N VAL A 40 13.02 4.23 16.43
CA VAL A 40 12.52 4.56 17.78
C VAL A 40 13.35 3.84 18.83
N ARG A 41 13.83 4.59 19.83
CA ARG A 41 14.68 4.07 20.94
C ARG A 41 15.92 3.28 20.50
N VAL A 42 16.41 3.53 19.30
CA VAL A 42 17.64 2.96 18.75
C VAL A 42 18.55 4.07 18.20
N SER A 43 19.74 3.73 17.73
CA SER A 43 20.67 4.70 17.15
C SER A 43 20.10 5.32 15.87
N PRO A 44 20.20 6.65 15.67
CA PRO A 44 19.76 7.31 14.44
C PRO A 44 20.53 6.80 13.20
N GLN A 45 21.72 6.24 13.39
CA GLN A 45 22.51 5.64 12.30
C GLN A 45 21.76 4.48 11.62
N ILE A 46 20.83 3.83 12.31
CA ILE A 46 20.01 2.76 11.73
C ILE A 46 19.14 3.28 10.59
N ALA A 47 18.51 4.44 10.75
CA ALA A 47 17.70 5.04 9.69
C ALA A 47 18.55 5.37 8.45
N ASN A 48 19.74 5.95 8.65
CA ASN A 48 20.65 6.27 7.54
C ASN A 48 21.10 5.01 6.78
N ARG A 49 21.46 3.95 7.50
CA ARG A 49 21.86 2.66 6.90
C ARG A 49 20.74 2.04 6.05
N MET A 50 19.47 2.14 6.50
CA MET A 50 18.31 1.68 5.73
C MET A 50 18.11 2.51 4.45
N VAL A 51 18.29 3.82 4.54
CA VAL A 51 18.17 4.71 3.37
C VAL A 51 19.24 4.38 2.34
N ASP A 52 20.50 4.26 2.76
CA ASP A 52 21.60 3.95 1.86
C ASP A 52 21.42 2.60 1.17
N SER A 53 21.00 1.57 1.92
CA SER A 53 20.78 0.24 1.36
C SER A 53 19.58 0.20 0.41
N ALA A 54 18.48 0.89 0.72
CA ALA A 54 17.34 1.00 -0.19
C ALA A 54 17.72 1.75 -1.48
N ARG A 55 18.44 2.87 -1.38
CA ARG A 55 18.92 3.65 -2.53
C ARG A 55 19.89 2.87 -3.41
N SER A 56 20.70 1.98 -2.83
CA SER A 56 21.63 1.13 -3.59
C SER A 56 20.91 0.25 -4.64
N ILE A 57 19.64 -0.10 -4.38
CA ILE A 57 18.80 -0.86 -5.30
C ILE A 57 18.03 0.09 -6.20
N LEU A 58 17.33 1.07 -5.63
CA LEU A 58 16.38 1.92 -6.36
C LEU A 58 17.05 2.88 -7.36
N ASN A 59 18.26 3.38 -7.06
CA ASN A 59 18.98 4.31 -7.95
C ASN A 59 19.33 3.68 -9.31
N LYS A 60 19.26 2.35 -9.45
CA LYS A 60 19.46 1.65 -10.73
C LYS A 60 18.30 1.87 -11.70
N PHE A 61 17.13 2.30 -11.21
CA PHE A 61 15.90 2.42 -11.99
C PHE A 61 15.46 3.87 -12.22
N LEU A 62 15.60 4.74 -11.21
CA LEU A 62 15.31 6.16 -11.35
C LEU A 62 16.16 7.02 -10.39
N PRO A 63 16.46 8.29 -10.74
CA PRO A 63 17.24 9.18 -9.89
C PRO A 63 16.39 9.93 -8.84
N ASP A 64 15.11 10.20 -9.10
CA ASP A 64 14.22 10.98 -8.20
C ASP A 64 13.68 10.11 -7.05
N ILE A 65 14.55 9.85 -6.08
CA ILE A 65 14.26 9.09 -4.87
C ILE A 65 14.58 9.95 -3.65
N TYR A 66 13.58 10.15 -2.78
CA TYR A 66 13.74 10.90 -1.55
C TYR A 66 13.10 10.17 -0.37
N ILE A 67 13.94 9.73 0.57
CA ILE A 67 13.51 9.01 1.77
C ILE A 67 13.83 9.88 2.99
N HIS A 68 12.79 10.30 3.70
CA HIS A 68 12.94 11.05 4.95
C HIS A 68 13.44 10.11 6.05
N THR A 69 14.32 10.61 6.91
CA THR A 69 14.71 9.90 8.14
C THR A 69 13.99 10.54 9.32
N ASP A 70 13.29 9.71 10.09
CA ASP A 70 12.63 10.13 11.33
C ASP A 70 13.21 9.33 12.50
N HIS A 71 13.71 10.05 13.50
CA HIS A 71 14.31 9.46 14.68
C HIS A 71 13.63 9.99 15.92
N MET A 72 13.05 9.08 16.69
CA MET A 72 12.33 9.43 17.90
C MET A 72 13.05 8.91 19.14
N LYS A 73 13.19 9.79 20.14
CA LYS A 73 13.72 9.51 21.48
C LYS A 73 12.74 9.99 22.55
N GLY A 74 12.94 9.53 23.79
CA GLY A 74 12.16 9.99 24.94
C GLY A 74 10.72 9.48 24.95
N THR A 75 9.80 10.30 25.45
CA THR A 75 8.38 9.95 25.62
C THR A 75 7.66 9.70 24.30
N SER A 76 7.99 10.46 23.25
CA SER A 76 7.38 10.32 21.91
C SER A 76 7.81 9.07 21.15
N SER A 77 8.76 8.28 21.67
CA SER A 77 9.31 7.08 21.01
C SER A 77 8.64 5.76 21.42
N GLY A 78 7.45 5.84 22.04
CA GLY A 78 6.76 4.68 22.60
C GLY A 78 7.57 4.02 23.72
N LYS A 79 7.36 2.72 23.94
CA LYS A 79 7.97 1.93 25.04
C LYS A 79 8.87 0.77 24.57
N SER A 80 9.01 0.60 23.26
CA SER A 80 9.79 -0.49 22.67
C SER A 80 10.74 0.02 21.59
N PRO A 81 11.96 -0.53 21.50
CA PRO A 81 12.87 -0.23 20.40
C PRO A 81 12.37 -0.87 19.11
N GLY A 82 12.61 -0.19 17.99
CA GLY A 82 12.24 -0.67 16.67
C GLY A 82 12.67 0.30 15.58
N PHE A 83 12.66 -0.18 14.35
CA PHE A 83 12.92 0.62 13.16
C PHE A 83 12.17 0.02 11.99
N GLY A 84 11.96 0.81 10.94
CA GLY A 84 11.30 0.34 9.74
C GLY A 84 11.44 1.33 8.60
N LEU A 85 11.04 0.86 7.43
CA LEU A 85 11.09 1.61 6.20
C LEU A 85 9.74 1.48 5.49
N PHE A 86 9.20 2.61 5.09
CA PHE A 86 8.04 2.72 4.22
C PHE A 86 8.46 3.43 2.93
N LEU A 87 8.13 2.84 1.79
CA LEU A 87 8.40 3.39 0.47
C LEU A 87 7.12 3.48 -0.35
N VAL A 88 7.00 4.54 -1.15
CA VAL A 88 5.89 4.79 -2.05
C VAL A 88 6.42 5.21 -3.40
N ALA A 89 6.01 4.49 -4.45
CA ALA A 89 6.22 4.90 -5.82
C ALA A 89 4.99 5.67 -6.32
N GLU A 90 5.21 6.91 -6.76
CA GLU A 90 4.19 7.77 -7.36
C GLU A 90 4.29 7.67 -8.89
N THR A 91 3.16 7.47 -9.55
CA THR A 91 3.08 7.45 -11.01
C THR A 91 2.65 8.80 -11.58
N THR A 92 2.87 8.99 -12.89
CA THR A 92 2.42 10.17 -13.64
C THR A 92 0.90 10.39 -13.58
N ASN A 93 0.13 9.33 -13.36
CA ASN A 93 -1.33 9.35 -13.35
C ASN A 93 -1.92 9.44 -11.93
N GLY A 94 -1.08 9.69 -10.91
CA GLY A 94 -1.54 9.80 -9.53
C GLY A 94 -1.79 8.46 -8.84
N THR A 95 -1.20 7.37 -9.35
CA THR A 95 -1.17 6.09 -8.65
C THR A 95 -0.06 6.08 -7.62
N PHE A 96 -0.35 5.45 -6.48
CA PHE A 96 0.62 5.20 -5.42
C PHE A 96 0.69 3.70 -5.16
N LEU A 97 1.90 3.15 -5.27
CA LEU A 97 2.20 1.77 -4.90
C LEU A 97 3.12 1.80 -3.69
N SER A 98 2.79 1.06 -2.64
CA SER A 98 3.52 1.12 -1.38
C SER A 98 4.09 -0.22 -0.97
N ALA A 99 5.20 -0.17 -0.23
CA ALA A 99 5.77 -1.31 0.46
C ALA A 99 6.32 -0.86 1.81
N GLU A 100 6.17 -1.70 2.82
CA GLU A 100 6.68 -1.45 4.16
C GLU A 100 7.32 -2.69 4.76
N LEU A 101 8.36 -2.46 5.58
CA LEU A 101 8.93 -3.48 6.43
C LEU A 101 9.35 -2.86 7.76
N ALA A 102 9.16 -3.62 8.83
CA ALA A 102 9.57 -3.26 10.17
C ALA A 102 10.50 -4.33 10.75
N SER A 103 11.38 -3.91 11.67
CA SER A 103 12.21 -4.82 12.45
C SER A 103 11.36 -5.71 13.35
N ASN A 104 11.82 -6.93 13.60
CA ASN A 104 11.18 -7.81 14.58
C ASN A 104 11.15 -7.17 15.97
N PRO A 105 10.12 -7.44 16.79
CA PRO A 105 10.10 -7.04 18.19
C PRO A 105 11.32 -7.58 18.94
N GLN A 106 11.79 -6.81 19.93
CA GLN A 106 12.96 -7.21 20.73
C GLN A 106 12.77 -8.60 21.36
N GLY A 107 13.73 -9.50 21.12
CA GLY A 107 13.70 -10.87 21.63
C GLY A 107 12.76 -11.82 20.87
N GLN A 108 12.25 -11.42 19.71
CA GLN A 108 11.50 -12.28 18.80
C GLN A 108 12.22 -12.42 17.45
N GLY A 109 12.37 -13.65 16.98
CA GLY A 109 12.98 -13.93 15.68
C GLY A 109 14.49 -13.62 15.62
N ALA A 110 15.03 -13.72 14.40
CA ALA A 110 16.41 -13.34 14.13
C ALA A 110 16.57 -11.82 14.16
N ALA A 111 17.76 -11.37 14.57
CA ALA A 111 18.13 -9.96 14.48
C ALA A 111 18.11 -9.52 13.02
N VAL A 112 17.33 -8.47 12.73
CA VAL A 112 17.23 -7.90 11.38
C VAL A 112 18.31 -6.83 11.24
N LEU A 113 19.14 -6.93 10.19
CA LEU A 113 20.08 -5.87 9.87
C LEU A 113 19.35 -4.73 9.15
N PRO A 114 19.66 -3.45 9.46
CA PRO A 114 19.07 -2.30 8.77
C PRO A 114 19.28 -2.35 7.25
N GLU A 115 20.46 -2.80 6.82
CA GLU A 115 20.79 -2.91 5.40
C GLU A 115 19.87 -3.91 4.69
N ASP A 116 19.70 -5.10 5.27
CA ASP A 116 18.83 -6.15 4.74
C ASP A 116 17.38 -5.67 4.70
N LEU A 117 16.91 -4.96 5.73
CA LEU A 117 15.57 -4.38 5.74
C LEU A 117 15.38 -3.40 4.57
N GLY A 118 16.32 -2.48 4.36
CA GLY A 118 16.23 -1.52 3.26
C GLY A 118 16.29 -2.17 1.87
N VAL A 119 17.15 -3.19 1.68
CA VAL A 119 17.21 -3.96 0.43
C VAL A 119 15.91 -4.72 0.18
N ASN A 120 15.39 -5.41 1.20
CA ASN A 120 14.17 -6.20 1.07
C ASN A 120 12.93 -5.33 0.84
N CYS A 121 12.83 -4.18 1.52
CA CYS A 121 11.74 -3.23 1.31
C CYS A 121 11.78 -2.65 -0.11
N ALA A 122 12.96 -2.29 -0.62
CA ALA A 122 13.12 -1.86 -2.01
C ALA A 122 12.70 -2.96 -3.01
N LYS A 123 13.05 -4.23 -2.75
CA LYS A 123 12.62 -5.37 -3.58
C LYS A 123 11.11 -5.55 -3.55
N LEU A 124 10.47 -5.45 -2.38
CA LEU A 124 9.01 -5.53 -2.26
C LEU A 124 8.30 -4.42 -3.04
N LEU A 125 8.82 -3.18 -2.97
CA LEU A 125 8.29 -2.10 -3.78
C LEU A 125 8.42 -2.39 -5.28
N LEU A 126 9.58 -2.89 -5.72
CA LEU A 126 9.80 -3.27 -7.11
C LEU A 126 8.88 -4.42 -7.54
N GLU A 127 8.56 -5.34 -6.64
CA GLU A 127 7.58 -6.40 -6.90
C GLU A 127 6.17 -5.84 -7.10
N GLU A 128 5.73 -4.90 -6.26
CA GLU A 128 4.44 -4.21 -6.45
C GLU A 128 4.40 -3.41 -7.77
N ILE A 129 5.50 -2.72 -8.11
CA ILE A 129 5.64 -2.05 -9.41
C ILE A 129 5.59 -3.06 -10.56
N HIS A 130 6.25 -4.21 -10.42
CA HIS A 130 6.26 -5.26 -11.42
C HIS A 130 4.86 -5.84 -11.63
N ARG A 131 4.07 -6.07 -10.58
CA ARG A 131 2.66 -6.50 -10.69
C ARG A 131 1.82 -5.50 -11.50
N GLY A 132 2.18 -4.22 -11.49
CA GLY A 132 1.76 -3.25 -12.52
C GLY A 132 0.29 -2.86 -12.51
N GLY A 133 -0.41 -3.10 -11.41
CA GLY A 133 -1.78 -2.63 -11.17
C GLY A 133 -1.84 -1.17 -10.72
N CYS A 134 -3.04 -0.60 -10.68
CA CYS A 134 -3.31 0.74 -10.16
C CYS A 134 -3.37 0.78 -8.62
N VAL A 135 -3.44 -0.38 -7.96
CA VAL A 135 -3.52 -0.54 -6.51
C VAL A 135 -2.59 -1.67 -6.11
N ASP A 136 -1.82 -1.45 -5.03
CA ASP A 136 -0.94 -2.46 -4.45
C ASP A 136 -1.73 -3.63 -3.83
N SER A 137 -1.05 -4.76 -3.65
CA SER A 137 -1.68 -6.01 -3.20
C SER A 137 -2.40 -5.89 -1.84
N ILE A 138 -1.88 -5.05 -0.96
CA ILE A 138 -2.40 -4.84 0.40
C ILE A 138 -3.74 -4.08 0.38
N ASN A 139 -3.91 -3.11 -0.53
CA ASN A 139 -5.12 -2.28 -0.58
C ASN A 139 -6.18 -2.76 -1.58
N GLN A 140 -5.96 -3.90 -2.26
CA GLN A 140 -6.92 -4.48 -3.21
C GLN A 140 -8.32 -4.69 -2.59
N SER A 141 -8.38 -5.25 -1.38
CA SER A 141 -9.66 -5.51 -0.70
C SER A 141 -10.42 -4.23 -0.38
N LEU A 142 -9.71 -3.20 0.08
CA LEU A 142 -10.28 -1.91 0.43
C LEU A 142 -10.90 -1.22 -0.80
N ILE A 143 -10.17 -1.18 -1.93
CA ILE A 143 -10.71 -0.55 -3.14
C ILE A 143 -11.95 -1.29 -3.66
N LEU A 144 -11.95 -2.62 -3.62
CA LEU A 144 -13.09 -3.43 -4.05
C LEU A 144 -14.31 -3.21 -3.15
N LEU A 145 -14.12 -3.10 -1.84
CA LEU A 145 -15.19 -2.75 -0.91
C LEU A 145 -15.79 -1.38 -1.23
N LEU A 146 -14.93 -0.38 -1.45
CA LEU A 146 -15.39 0.98 -1.78
C LEU A 146 -16.13 1.04 -3.11
N MET A 147 -15.71 0.26 -4.12
CA MET A 147 -16.44 0.12 -5.38
C MET A 147 -17.82 -0.53 -5.18
N THR A 148 -17.91 -1.59 -4.36
CA THR A 148 -19.18 -2.24 -4.02
C THR A 148 -20.14 -1.29 -3.31
N LEU A 149 -19.64 -0.45 -2.39
CA LEU A 149 -20.42 0.58 -1.69
C LEU A 149 -20.62 1.86 -2.51
N GLY A 150 -20.20 1.88 -3.77
CA GLY A 150 -20.38 3.01 -4.69
C GLY A 150 -21.85 3.27 -5.05
N GLN A 151 -22.08 4.37 -5.76
CA GLN A 151 -23.36 4.60 -6.45
C GLN A 151 -23.66 3.49 -7.48
N GLN A 152 -24.91 3.37 -7.92
CA GLN A 152 -25.36 2.41 -8.95
C GLN A 152 -24.84 2.78 -10.33
N ASP A 153 -23.52 2.70 -10.49
CA ASP A 153 -22.79 2.99 -11.70
C ASP A 153 -21.56 2.08 -11.76
N VAL A 154 -21.00 1.95 -12.96
CA VAL A 154 -19.90 1.04 -13.25
C VAL A 154 -18.59 1.62 -12.72
N SER A 155 -17.95 0.86 -11.83
CA SER A 155 -16.56 1.12 -11.42
C SER A 155 -15.64 0.10 -12.07
N LYS A 156 -14.49 0.57 -12.55
CA LYS A 156 -13.42 -0.27 -13.11
C LYS A 156 -12.10 0.03 -12.42
N VAL A 157 -11.37 -1.01 -12.02
CA VAL A 157 -10.01 -0.89 -11.51
C VAL A 157 -9.12 -1.95 -12.15
N LEU A 158 -7.93 -1.55 -12.61
CA LEU A 158 -6.90 -2.48 -13.04
C LEU A 158 -6.03 -2.85 -11.84
N LEU A 159 -5.96 -4.13 -11.51
CA LEU A 159 -5.14 -4.68 -10.43
C LEU A 159 -4.00 -5.53 -11.01
N GLY A 160 -2.98 -5.78 -10.20
CA GLY A 160 -2.07 -6.90 -10.42
C GLY A 160 -2.75 -8.24 -10.09
N PRO A 161 -1.97 -9.32 -9.94
CA PRO A 161 -2.50 -10.61 -9.51
C PRO A 161 -3.26 -10.49 -8.19
N LEU A 162 -4.40 -11.19 -8.09
CA LEU A 162 -5.23 -11.14 -6.89
C LEU A 162 -4.55 -11.91 -5.75
N SER A 163 -4.44 -11.27 -4.58
CA SER A 163 -3.95 -11.97 -3.39
C SER A 163 -4.96 -13.04 -2.92
N PRO A 164 -4.53 -14.11 -2.23
CA PRO A 164 -5.45 -15.08 -1.62
C PRO A 164 -6.48 -14.41 -0.71
N TYR A 165 -6.06 -13.37 0.04
CA TYR A 165 -6.95 -12.58 0.88
C TYR A 165 -8.05 -11.88 0.04
N THR A 166 -7.67 -11.26 -1.07
CA THR A 166 -8.60 -10.59 -1.98
C THR A 166 -9.62 -11.57 -2.57
N ILE A 167 -9.20 -12.78 -2.90
CA ILE A 167 -10.10 -13.83 -3.44
C ILE A 167 -11.16 -14.22 -2.42
N GLU A 168 -10.79 -14.48 -1.17
CA GLU A 168 -11.76 -14.75 -0.10
C GLU A 168 -12.67 -13.55 0.16
N PHE A 169 -12.09 -12.34 0.14
CA PHE A 169 -12.86 -11.11 0.33
C PHE A 169 -13.92 -10.90 -0.76
N LEU A 170 -13.63 -11.23 -2.02
CA LEU A 170 -14.61 -11.21 -3.11
C LEU A 170 -15.78 -12.18 -2.86
N ARG A 171 -15.53 -13.34 -2.25
CA ARG A 171 -16.60 -14.28 -1.85
C ARG A 171 -17.48 -13.68 -0.76
N HIS A 172 -16.89 -12.97 0.21
CA HIS A 172 -17.67 -12.23 1.20
C HIS A 172 -18.51 -11.12 0.56
N LEU A 173 -17.96 -10.34 -0.38
CA LEU A 173 -18.72 -9.30 -1.08
C LEU A 173 -19.94 -9.89 -1.81
N ARG A 174 -19.78 -11.06 -2.43
CA ARG A 174 -20.90 -11.80 -3.03
C ARG A 174 -21.92 -12.24 -1.98
N SER A 175 -21.51 -12.83 -0.86
CA SER A 175 -22.44 -13.33 0.16
C SER A 175 -23.23 -12.21 0.85
N TYR A 176 -22.58 -11.10 1.21
CA TYR A 176 -23.21 -10.02 1.99
C TYR A 176 -23.90 -8.97 1.12
N PHE A 177 -23.32 -8.60 -0.02
CA PHE A 177 -23.83 -7.53 -0.86
C PHE A 177 -24.46 -8.03 -2.16
N GLN A 178 -24.38 -9.33 -2.46
CA GLN A 178 -24.86 -9.92 -3.71
C GLN A 178 -24.24 -9.28 -4.97
N VAL A 179 -23.06 -8.66 -4.80
CA VAL A 179 -22.29 -8.06 -5.90
C VAL A 179 -21.29 -9.07 -6.43
N MET A 180 -21.30 -9.29 -7.75
CA MET A 180 -20.29 -10.07 -8.45
C MET A 180 -19.43 -9.15 -9.30
N PHE A 181 -18.12 -9.33 -9.21
CA PHE A 181 -17.17 -8.63 -10.07
C PHE A 181 -16.99 -9.39 -11.38
N LYS A 182 -17.03 -8.67 -12.49
CA LYS A 182 -16.50 -9.16 -13.76
C LYS A 182 -14.98 -9.08 -13.69
N ILE A 183 -14.33 -10.20 -13.95
CA ILE A 183 -12.88 -10.37 -13.89
C ILE A 183 -12.38 -10.61 -15.32
N GLU A 184 -11.62 -9.68 -15.86
CA GLU A 184 -11.02 -9.81 -17.19
C GLU A 184 -9.50 -9.82 -17.05
N THR A 185 -8.88 -10.94 -17.40
CA THR A 185 -7.42 -11.05 -17.44
C THR A 185 -6.90 -10.33 -18.67
N LYS A 186 -5.97 -9.40 -18.49
CA LYS A 186 -5.23 -8.80 -19.59
C LYS A 186 -3.97 -9.64 -19.82
N PRO A 187 -3.81 -10.23 -21.02
CA PRO A 187 -2.65 -11.07 -21.30
C PRO A 187 -1.35 -10.27 -21.18
N PHE A 188 -0.29 -10.99 -20.81
CA PHE A 188 1.06 -10.47 -20.76
C PHE A 188 1.52 -10.12 -22.18
N GLU A 189 1.43 -8.84 -22.56
CA GLU A 189 1.83 -8.39 -23.90
C GLU A 189 3.34 -8.14 -24.02
N ASP A 190 3.98 -7.63 -22.97
CA ASP A 190 5.37 -7.13 -23.01
C ASP A 190 5.98 -7.19 -21.60
N GLU A 191 7.16 -7.80 -21.44
CA GLU A 191 7.92 -7.84 -20.17
C GLU A 191 8.16 -6.42 -19.60
N ARG A 192 8.27 -5.42 -20.48
CA ARG A 192 8.46 -4.01 -20.08
C ARG A 192 7.21 -3.38 -19.46
N LYS A 193 6.05 -4.01 -19.57
CA LYS A 193 4.76 -3.52 -19.03
C LYS A 193 4.39 -4.16 -17.68
N GLY A 194 5.24 -5.03 -17.12
CA GLY A 194 5.01 -5.72 -15.86
C GLY A 194 4.27 -7.05 -16.01
N GLY A 195 3.93 -7.67 -14.89
CA GLY A 195 3.26 -8.97 -14.78
C GLY A 195 1.80 -8.97 -15.21
N GLU A 196 1.14 -10.10 -14.95
CA GLU A 196 -0.28 -10.32 -15.28
C GLU A 196 -1.19 -9.31 -14.55
N LYS A 197 -2.16 -8.77 -15.28
CA LYS A 197 -3.09 -7.77 -14.77
C LYS A 197 -4.52 -8.23 -14.90
N VAL A 198 -5.34 -7.79 -13.97
CA VAL A 198 -6.75 -8.17 -13.88
C VAL A 198 -7.58 -6.90 -13.84
N LEU A 199 -8.42 -6.72 -14.86
CA LEU A 199 -9.41 -5.66 -14.88
C LEU A 199 -10.66 -6.13 -14.12
N MET A 200 -10.91 -5.47 -12.99
CA MET A 200 -12.05 -5.72 -12.13
C MET A 200 -13.13 -4.70 -12.42
N THR A 201 -14.35 -5.16 -12.70
CA THR A 201 -15.51 -4.30 -12.95
C THR A 201 -16.68 -4.70 -12.06
N CYS A 202 -17.34 -3.75 -11.42
CA CYS A 202 -18.62 -3.99 -10.73
C CYS A 202 -19.55 -2.77 -10.84
N VAL A 203 -20.81 -2.98 -10.50
CA VAL A 203 -21.80 -1.92 -10.30
C VAL A 203 -22.01 -1.79 -8.79
N GLY A 204 -21.88 -0.57 -8.26
CA GLY A 204 -22.08 -0.31 -6.83
C GLY A 204 -23.54 -0.52 -6.40
N ILE A 205 -23.77 -0.78 -5.11
CA ILE A 205 -25.12 -1.06 -4.58
C ILE A 205 -25.98 0.21 -4.42
N GLY A 206 -25.41 1.40 -4.61
CA GLY A 206 -26.12 2.66 -4.36
C GLY A 206 -26.07 3.11 -2.90
N PHE A 207 -25.05 2.69 -2.13
CA PHE A 207 -25.01 2.99 -0.71
C PHE A 207 -24.89 4.48 -0.43
N SER A 208 -25.74 4.98 0.46
CA SER A 208 -25.67 6.34 0.99
C SER A 208 -25.51 6.28 2.50
N ASN A 209 -24.54 7.03 3.01
CA ASN A 209 -24.32 7.18 4.44
C ASN A 209 -25.57 7.77 5.10
N LEU A 210 -26.22 6.98 5.96
CA LEU A 210 -27.45 7.33 6.65
C LEU A 210 -27.24 8.38 7.74
N SER A 211 -26.02 8.47 8.29
CA SER A 211 -25.68 9.36 9.39
C SER A 211 -25.42 10.81 8.94
N LYS A 212 -25.31 11.06 7.63
CA LYS A 212 -25.11 12.41 7.09
C LYS A 212 -26.44 12.97 6.55
N THR A 213 -27.04 13.87 7.32
CA THR A 213 -28.27 14.57 6.95
C THR A 213 -28.07 15.44 5.70
N VAL A 214 -29.13 15.53 4.88
CA VAL A 214 -29.19 16.42 3.72
C VAL A 214 -29.50 17.81 4.25
N ARG A 215 -28.58 18.75 4.05
CA ARG A 215 -28.90 20.18 4.11
C ARG A 215 -29.07 20.68 2.69
#